data_AF-A0AAX3EFJ6-F1
#
_entry.id   AF-A0AAX3EFJ6-F1
#
_cell.length_a   1.000
_cell.length_b   1.000
_cell.length_c   1.000
_cell.angle_alpha   90.00
_cell.angle_beta   90.00
_cell.angle_gamma   90.00
#
_symmetry.space_group_name_H-M   'P 1'
#
loop_
_entity.id
_entity.type
_entity.pdbx_description
1 polymer ?
#
loop_
_entity_poly.entity_id
_entity_poly.type
_entity_poly.pdbx_seq_one_letter_code
_entity_poly.pdbx_strand_id
1 'polypeptide(L)'
;MAKRISSEWSIEELNFIDRHSDMPIKEIAAALGRPVHDTRGAVGRLRSPMVAEPWSKEEDAFILDNPHLSAQQVALEIQRTYNAVASRRKLLSNKHGVDFGESGRRVDPHFVGARPLIAKTCGECGLLLASEWFTFRPARGTTRAHWSVRCKKCVSAANYKGTVNGTNNYKGSERYKKLTAQSRKRLQDLSVSRATRSGQDWTEHDFQVLQDPDLTLLEKALKLGRSYNAVAIKCSRQGYKSHVGLGSAEKDQWYIDNPNTKEYML
;
A
#
# COMPACT_ATOMS: atom_id res chain seq x y z
N MET A 1 38.89 45.22 0.81
CA MET A 1 37.52 45.43 1.33
C MET A 1 36.55 44.65 0.45
N ALA A 2 35.84 43.65 0.97
CA ALA A 2 34.89 42.87 0.17
C ALA A 2 33.66 43.74 -0.15
N LYS A 3 33.39 43.97 -1.44
CA LYS A 3 32.24 44.74 -1.92
C LYS A 3 30.97 44.02 -1.44
N ARG A 4 30.18 44.66 -0.59
CA ARG A 4 28.92 44.10 -0.08
C ARG A 4 27.96 43.98 -1.27
N ILE A 5 27.65 42.75 -1.68
CA ILE A 5 26.73 42.50 -2.79
C ILE A 5 25.34 42.93 -2.33
N SER A 6 24.70 43.84 -3.07
CA SER A 6 23.33 44.29 -2.80
C SER A 6 22.36 43.11 -2.92
N SER A 7 21.35 43.02 -2.07
CA SER A 7 20.28 42.02 -2.20
C SER A 7 19.38 42.25 -3.41
N GLU A 8 19.37 43.47 -3.95
CA GLU A 8 18.53 43.87 -5.08
C GLU A 8 19.29 43.73 -6.41
N TRP A 9 18.58 43.30 -7.45
CA TRP A 9 19.10 43.14 -8.82
C TRP A 9 18.93 44.45 -9.59
N SER A 10 20.01 44.97 -10.17
CA SER A 10 19.93 46.17 -11.00
C SER A 10 19.33 45.85 -12.37
N ILE A 11 18.76 46.86 -13.03
CA ILE A 11 18.22 46.74 -14.39
C ILE A 11 19.30 46.26 -15.37
N GLU A 12 20.55 46.70 -15.19
CA GLU A 12 21.68 46.29 -16.01
C GLU A 12 22.02 44.81 -15.84
N GLU A 13 22.00 44.31 -14.60
CA GLU A 13 22.22 42.88 -14.31
C GLU A 13 21.10 42.00 -14.87
N LEU A 14 19.85 42.46 -14.78
CA LEU A 14 18.70 41.75 -15.37
C LEU A 14 18.78 41.73 -16.90
N ASN A 15 19.11 42.86 -17.53
CA ASN A 15 19.34 42.95 -18.98
C ASN A 15 20.51 42.09 -19.43
N PHE A 16 21.56 41.95 -18.62
CA PHE A 16 22.68 41.07 -18.91
C PHE A 16 22.24 39.60 -18.91
N ILE A 17 21.45 39.19 -17.91
CA ILE A 17 20.90 37.82 -17.83
C ILE A 17 20.01 37.51 -19.03
N ASP A 18 19.17 38.47 -19.43
CA ASP A 18 18.23 38.31 -20.55
C ASP A 18 18.96 38.14 -21.90
N ARG A 19 19.97 38.99 -22.16
CA ARG A 19 20.79 38.91 -23.38
C ARG A 19 21.65 37.65 -23.50
N HIS A 20 21.98 37.02 -22.38
CA HIS A 20 22.82 35.81 -22.32
C HIS A 20 21.98 34.61 -21.85
N SER A 21 20.82 34.40 -22.47
CA SER A 21 19.88 33.33 -22.13
C SER A 21 20.39 31.91 -22.42
N ASP A 22 21.41 31.79 -23.25
CA ASP A 22 22.09 30.56 -23.67
C ASP A 22 23.28 30.19 -22.76
N MET A 23 23.86 31.17 -22.06
CA MET A 23 25.02 30.98 -21.21
C MET A 23 24.69 30.11 -19.96
N PRO A 24 25.61 29.22 -19.54
CA PRO A 24 25.49 28.48 -18.28
C PRO A 24 25.42 29.41 -17.06
N ILE A 25 24.55 29.09 -16.08
CA ILE A 25 24.31 29.92 -14.88
C ILE A 25 25.59 30.26 -14.12
N LYS A 26 26.59 29.35 -14.12
CA LYS A 26 27.88 29.56 -13.45
C LYS A 26 28.70 30.68 -14.10
N GLU A 27 28.65 30.79 -15.42
CA GLU A 27 29.37 31.81 -16.18
C GLU A 27 28.69 33.18 -16.03
N ILE A 28 27.36 33.20 -16.04
CA ILE A 28 26.58 34.42 -15.72
C ILE A 28 26.89 34.92 -14.31
N ALA A 29 26.93 34.01 -13.33
CA ALA A 29 27.25 34.34 -11.94
C ALA A 29 28.66 34.92 -11.81
N ALA A 30 29.64 34.34 -12.53
CA ALA A 30 31.02 34.84 -12.56
C ALA A 30 31.12 36.22 -13.23
N ALA A 31 30.43 36.43 -14.36
CA ALA A 31 30.41 37.69 -15.09
C ALA A 31 29.79 38.84 -14.28
N LEU A 32 28.76 38.54 -13.48
CA LEU A 32 28.08 39.53 -12.62
C LEU A 32 28.69 39.66 -11.22
N GLY A 33 29.69 38.83 -10.88
CA GLY A 33 30.27 38.78 -9.53
C GLY A 33 29.26 38.39 -8.44
N ARG A 34 28.24 37.60 -8.78
CA ARG A 34 27.14 37.21 -7.90
C ARG A 34 27.22 35.72 -7.52
N PRO A 35 26.67 35.30 -6.38
CA PRO A 35 26.58 33.88 -6.05
C PRO A 35 25.73 33.11 -7.08
N VAL A 36 26.15 31.87 -7.38
CA VAL A 36 25.43 30.99 -8.33
C VAL A 36 23.98 30.74 -7.91
N HIS A 37 23.70 30.67 -6.60
CA HIS A 37 22.34 30.43 -6.08
C HIS A 37 21.40 31.61 -6.32
N ASP A 38 21.85 32.84 -6.08
CA ASP A 38 21.08 34.06 -6.35
C ASP A 38 20.85 34.24 -7.84
N THR A 39 21.90 34.02 -8.63
CA THR A 39 21.86 34.09 -10.10
C THR A 39 20.85 33.09 -10.66
N ARG A 40 20.82 31.85 -10.13
CA ARG A 40 19.81 30.86 -10.51
C ARG A 40 18.38 31.35 -10.25
N GLY A 41 18.14 32.03 -9.12
CA GLY A 41 16.83 32.59 -8.79
C GLY A 41 16.41 33.71 -9.75
N ALA A 42 17.32 34.63 -10.09
CA ALA A 42 17.03 35.70 -11.05
C ALA A 42 16.85 35.18 -12.48
N VAL A 43 17.73 34.29 -12.93
CA VAL A 43 17.61 33.59 -14.22
C VAL A 43 16.28 32.84 -14.32
N GLY A 44 15.87 32.13 -13.26
CA GLY A 44 14.59 31.42 -13.23
C GLY A 44 13.39 32.35 -13.41
N ARG A 45 13.40 33.53 -12.78
CA ARG A 45 12.32 34.53 -12.92
C ARG A 45 12.28 35.19 -14.30
N LEU A 46 13.44 35.40 -14.95
CA LEU A 46 13.53 36.03 -16.27
C LEU A 46 13.25 35.05 -17.42
N ARG A 47 13.85 33.85 -17.38
CA ARG A 47 13.73 32.86 -18.47
C ARG A 47 12.46 32.02 -18.39
N SER A 48 11.89 31.88 -17.20
CA SER A 48 10.52 31.45 -17.02
C SER A 48 9.76 32.63 -16.43
N PRO A 49 9.28 33.56 -17.27
CA PRO A 49 8.20 34.43 -16.86
C PRO A 49 6.99 33.50 -16.70
N MET A 50 6.93 32.76 -15.59
CA MET A 50 5.69 32.14 -15.14
C MET A 50 4.81 33.31 -14.72
N VAL A 51 4.22 33.97 -15.70
CA VAL A 51 2.89 34.50 -15.53
C VAL A 51 2.09 33.27 -15.14
N ALA A 52 1.79 33.17 -13.85
CA ALA A 52 0.82 32.21 -13.36
C ALA A 52 -0.50 32.63 -13.99
N GLU A 53 -0.75 32.20 -15.23
CA GLU A 53 -2.05 32.36 -15.84
C GLU A 53 -3.06 31.82 -14.84
N PRO A 54 -4.05 32.63 -14.43
CA PRO A 54 -5.04 32.22 -13.45
C PRO A 54 -5.65 30.89 -13.85
N TRP A 55 -5.94 30.04 -12.86
CA TRP A 55 -6.64 28.79 -13.10
C TRP A 55 -7.99 29.06 -13.76
N SER A 56 -8.22 28.46 -14.92
CA SER A 56 -9.49 28.57 -15.62
C SER A 56 -10.55 27.71 -14.93
N LYS A 57 -11.83 28.01 -15.18
CA LYS A 57 -12.94 27.20 -14.63
C LYS A 57 -12.95 25.80 -15.23
N GLU A 58 -12.52 25.69 -16.48
CA GLU A 58 -12.43 24.44 -17.25
C GLU A 58 -11.29 23.57 -16.70
N GLU A 59 -10.15 24.15 -16.34
CA GLU A 59 -9.05 23.43 -15.67
C GLU A 59 -9.49 22.89 -14.30
N ASP A 60 -10.19 23.71 -13.52
CA ASP A 60 -10.74 23.29 -12.22
C ASP A 60 -11.79 22.17 -12.39
N ALA A 61 -12.69 22.31 -13.36
CA ALA A 61 -13.70 21.29 -13.67
C ALA A 61 -13.04 19.98 -14.09
N PHE A 62 -12.05 20.04 -14.99
CA PHE A 62 -11.31 18.85 -15.41
C PHE A 62 -10.62 18.15 -14.23
N ILE A 63 -10.01 18.91 -13.31
CA ILE A 63 -9.42 18.34 -12.09
C ILE A 63 -10.48 17.68 -11.23
N LEU A 64 -11.61 18.35 -10.98
CA LEU A 64 -12.71 17.87 -10.14
C LEU A 64 -13.40 16.62 -10.72
N ASP A 65 -13.58 16.56 -12.03
CA ASP A 65 -14.22 15.44 -12.73
C ASP A 65 -13.30 14.21 -12.85
N ASN A 66 -11.99 14.41 -12.72
CA ASN A 66 -10.99 13.35 -12.87
C ASN A 66 -10.18 13.09 -11.58
N PRO A 67 -10.83 12.77 -10.44
CA PRO A 67 -10.12 12.58 -9.18
C PRO A 67 -9.22 11.35 -9.19
N HIS A 68 -9.53 10.39 -10.06
CA HIS A 68 -8.81 9.13 -10.24
C HIS A 68 -7.49 9.28 -11.03
N LEU A 69 -7.28 10.37 -11.77
CA LEU A 69 -6.03 10.60 -12.49
C LEU A 69 -4.94 11.09 -11.52
N SER A 70 -3.69 10.71 -11.76
CA SER A 70 -2.56 11.25 -11.01
C SER A 70 -2.30 12.71 -11.38
N ALA A 71 -1.68 13.48 -10.48
CA ALA A 71 -1.31 14.88 -10.75
C ALA A 71 -0.39 15.03 -11.97
N GLN A 72 0.41 14.00 -12.29
CA GLN A 72 1.28 14.00 -13.47
C GLN A 72 0.49 13.81 -14.77
N GLN A 73 -0.52 12.93 -14.77
CA GLN A 73 -1.41 12.75 -15.92
C GLN A 73 -2.25 13.99 -16.17
N VAL A 74 -2.82 14.58 -15.11
CA VAL A 74 -3.56 15.83 -15.23
C VAL A 74 -2.67 16.96 -15.76
N ALA A 75 -1.44 17.09 -15.25
CA ALA A 75 -0.46 18.08 -15.72
C ALA A 75 -0.16 17.96 -17.21
N LEU A 76 -0.05 16.74 -17.73
CA LEU A 76 0.14 16.50 -19.16
C LEU A 76 -1.07 16.98 -19.98
N GLU A 77 -2.28 16.69 -19.50
CA GLU A 77 -3.52 17.00 -20.21
C GLU A 77 -3.80 18.50 -20.29
N ILE A 78 -3.69 19.21 -19.17
CA ILE A 78 -3.96 20.66 -19.08
C ILE A 78 -2.71 21.50 -19.38
N GLN A 79 -1.61 20.87 -19.78
CA GLN A 79 -0.32 21.51 -20.10
C GLN A 79 0.23 22.41 -18.99
N ARG A 80 -0.02 22.04 -17.73
CA ARG A 80 0.52 22.72 -16.55
C ARG A 80 1.66 21.90 -15.94
N THR A 81 2.46 22.52 -15.08
CA THR A 81 3.50 21.78 -14.36
C THR A 81 2.89 20.89 -13.27
N TYR A 82 3.53 19.76 -12.98
CA TYR A 82 3.13 18.86 -11.89
C TYR A 82 2.93 19.60 -10.55
N ASN A 83 3.85 20.51 -10.20
CA ASN A 83 3.79 21.25 -8.94
C ASN A 83 2.59 22.22 -8.90
N ALA A 84 2.23 22.84 -10.02
CA ALA A 84 1.05 23.69 -10.12
C ALA A 84 -0.22 22.87 -9.91
N VAL A 85 -0.36 21.73 -10.62
CA VAL A 85 -1.50 20.82 -10.47
C VAL A 85 -1.61 20.25 -9.07
N ALA A 86 -0.51 19.80 -8.47
CA ALA A 86 -0.51 19.28 -7.11
C ALA A 86 -0.96 20.34 -6.09
N SER A 87 -0.48 21.57 -6.24
CA SER A 87 -0.88 22.70 -5.39
C SER A 87 -2.36 23.04 -5.59
N ARG A 88 -2.86 23.02 -6.83
CA ARG A 88 -4.27 23.31 -7.13
C ARG A 88 -5.21 22.23 -6.62
N ARG A 89 -4.89 20.94 -6.81
CA ARG A 89 -5.65 19.81 -6.26
C ARG A 89 -5.80 19.93 -4.74
N LYS A 90 -4.75 20.33 -4.03
CA LYS A 90 -4.83 20.59 -2.58
C LYS A 90 -5.84 21.69 -2.23
N LEU A 91 -5.84 22.80 -2.98
CA LEU A 91 -6.79 23.90 -2.78
C LEU A 91 -8.23 23.46 -3.09
N LEU A 92 -8.44 22.78 -4.23
CA LEU A 92 -9.75 22.27 -4.63
C LEU A 92 -10.28 21.21 -3.66
N SER A 93 -9.41 20.35 -3.12
CA SER A 93 -9.76 19.36 -2.10
C SER A 93 -10.31 20.03 -0.85
N ASN A 94 -9.60 21.04 -0.33
CA ASN A 94 -10.05 21.80 0.83
C ASN A 94 -11.37 22.55 0.58
N LYS A 95 -11.59 23.04 -0.64
CA LYS A 95 -12.76 23.84 -0.99
C LYS A 95 -14.01 23.00 -1.27
N HIS A 96 -13.85 21.87 -1.97
CA HIS A 96 -14.96 21.05 -2.47
C HIS A 96 -15.12 19.72 -1.72
N GLY A 97 -14.22 19.40 -0.78
CA GLY A 97 -14.23 18.12 -0.05
C GLY A 97 -13.90 16.91 -0.93
N VAL A 98 -13.36 17.14 -2.13
CA VAL A 98 -13.00 16.07 -3.06
C VAL A 98 -11.64 15.51 -2.65
N ASP A 99 -11.60 14.20 -2.39
CA ASP A 99 -10.34 13.50 -2.19
C ASP A 99 -9.73 13.15 -3.55
N PHE A 100 -8.64 13.85 -3.88
CA PHE A 100 -7.86 13.60 -5.09
C PHE A 100 -6.82 12.50 -4.92
N GLY A 101 -6.88 11.77 -3.80
CA GLY A 101 -5.78 10.96 -3.29
C GLY A 101 -4.68 11.88 -2.75
N GLU A 102 -4.04 11.46 -1.66
CA GLU A 102 -2.98 12.24 -1.06
C GLU A 102 -1.87 12.56 -2.08
N SER A 103 -1.51 13.84 -2.18
CA SER A 103 -0.22 14.29 -2.67
C SER A 103 0.88 13.80 -1.69
N GLY A 104 1.13 12.48 -1.72
CA GLY A 104 2.10 11.77 -0.91
C GLY A 104 1.73 11.56 0.57
N ARG A 105 1.48 10.29 0.94
CA ARG A 105 2.20 9.49 1.99
C ARG A 105 1.33 8.53 2.82
N ARG A 106 0.02 8.45 2.64
CA ARG A 106 -0.83 7.35 3.09
C ARG A 106 -1.25 6.55 1.88
N VAL A 107 -0.54 5.45 1.70
CA VAL A 107 -0.99 4.39 0.82
C VAL A 107 -2.15 3.72 1.58
N ASP A 108 -3.38 3.96 1.14
CA ASP A 108 -4.50 3.12 1.58
C ASP A 108 -4.09 1.67 1.26
N PRO A 109 -4.11 0.76 2.25
CA PRO A 109 -3.79 -0.64 2.01
C PRO A 109 -4.54 -1.17 0.80
N HIS A 110 -5.82 -0.85 0.64
CA HIS A 110 -6.67 -1.42 -0.41
C HIS A 110 -6.42 -0.84 -1.80
N PHE A 111 -5.47 0.09 -2.00
CA PHE A 111 -5.24 0.75 -3.29
C PHE A 111 -3.80 0.61 -3.80
N VAL A 112 -3.66 0.53 -5.13
CA VAL A 112 -2.39 0.69 -5.86
C VAL A 112 -2.55 1.90 -6.78
N GLY A 113 -1.95 3.03 -6.38
CA GLY A 113 -2.27 4.32 -7.00
C GLY A 113 -3.69 4.75 -6.62
N ALA A 114 -4.51 5.08 -7.63
CA ALA A 114 -5.93 5.42 -7.45
C ALA A 114 -6.89 4.22 -7.59
N ARG A 115 -6.38 3.01 -7.86
CA ARG A 115 -7.21 1.83 -8.12
C ARG A 115 -7.24 0.88 -6.94
N PRO A 116 -8.39 0.29 -6.59
CA PRO A 116 -8.44 -0.73 -5.57
C PRO A 116 -7.66 -1.98 -6.03
N LEU A 117 -6.83 -2.53 -5.14
CA LEU A 117 -6.22 -3.84 -5.37
C LEU A 117 -7.26 -4.91 -5.09
N ILE A 118 -7.76 -5.52 -6.17
CA ILE A 118 -8.75 -6.61 -6.08
C ILE A 118 -8.04 -7.96 -5.97
N ALA A 119 -7.02 -8.19 -6.80
CA ALA A 119 -6.24 -9.43 -6.82
C ALA A 119 -4.77 -9.17 -7.16
N LYS A 120 -3.90 -10.12 -6.79
CA LYS A 120 -2.46 -10.08 -7.05
C LYS A 120 -1.88 -11.48 -7.18
N THR A 121 -0.88 -11.63 -8.05
CA THR A 121 -0.11 -12.88 -8.19
C THR A 121 0.91 -13.02 -7.06
N CYS A 122 0.90 -14.19 -6.40
CA CYS A 122 1.90 -14.53 -5.40
C CYS A 122 3.25 -14.84 -6.06
N GLY A 123 4.30 -14.11 -5.68
CA GLY A 123 5.65 -14.33 -6.23
C GLY A 123 6.36 -15.61 -5.78
N GLU A 124 5.75 -16.45 -4.94
CA GLU A 124 6.32 -17.74 -4.52
C GLU A 124 5.52 -18.93 -5.09
N CYS A 125 4.20 -18.94 -4.96
CA CYS A 125 3.37 -20.04 -5.48
C CYS A 125 2.71 -19.77 -6.84
N GLY A 126 2.86 -18.58 -7.43
CA GLY A 126 2.34 -18.25 -8.76
C GLY A 126 0.82 -18.04 -8.86
N LEU A 127 0.06 -18.35 -7.81
CA LEU A 127 -1.40 -18.19 -7.81
C LEU A 127 -1.81 -16.71 -7.86
N LEU A 128 -2.80 -16.39 -8.70
CA LEU A 128 -3.51 -15.10 -8.69
C LEU A 128 -4.60 -15.18 -7.62
N LEU A 129 -4.49 -14.38 -6.56
CA LEU A 129 -5.35 -14.45 -5.38
C LEU A 129 -5.95 -13.08 -5.06
N ALA A 130 -7.10 -13.07 -4.41
CA ALA A 130 -7.70 -11.84 -3.88
C ALA A 130 -6.73 -11.06 -2.97
N SER A 131 -6.89 -9.73 -2.88
CA SER A 131 -5.97 -8.87 -2.11
C SER A 131 -5.90 -9.21 -0.63
N GLU A 132 -6.96 -9.81 -0.07
CA GLU A 132 -7.01 -10.34 1.30
C GLU A 132 -5.94 -11.39 1.58
N TRP A 133 -5.47 -12.11 0.55
CA TRP A 133 -4.38 -13.08 0.65
C TRP A 133 -3.01 -12.44 0.88
N PHE A 134 -2.89 -11.12 0.76
CA PHE A 134 -1.64 -10.38 0.94
C PHE A 134 -1.68 -9.56 2.22
N THR A 135 -0.51 -9.23 2.75
CA THR A 135 -0.40 -8.36 3.92
C THR A 135 0.19 -7.04 3.49
N PHE A 136 -0.55 -5.97 3.75
CA PHE A 136 -0.02 -4.62 3.64
C PHE A 136 0.88 -4.32 4.84
N ARG A 137 2.15 -4.00 4.59
CA ARG A 137 3.11 -3.69 5.64
C ARG A 137 3.58 -2.24 5.53
N PRO A 138 3.49 -1.44 6.59
CA PRO A 138 4.25 -0.20 6.65
C PRO A 138 5.74 -0.57 6.65
N ALA A 139 6.54 0.03 5.77
CA ALA A 139 7.98 -0.17 5.82
C ALA A 139 8.53 0.41 7.13
N ARG A 140 9.30 -0.38 7.87
CA ARG A 140 9.97 0.11 9.09
C ARG A 140 10.96 1.19 8.69
N GLY A 141 10.80 2.39 9.25
CA GLY A 141 11.73 3.51 9.03
C GLY A 141 11.62 4.20 7.67
N THR A 142 10.64 3.85 6.83
CA THR A 142 10.38 4.60 5.60
C THR A 142 8.90 4.94 5.48
N THR A 143 8.58 6.01 4.76
CA THR A 143 7.19 6.44 4.55
C THR A 143 6.44 5.59 3.51
N ARG A 144 7.02 4.50 3.02
CA ARG A 144 6.46 3.71 1.91
C ARG A 144 5.90 2.39 2.41
N ALA A 145 4.59 2.35 2.63
CA ALA A 145 3.92 1.09 2.85
C ALA A 145 3.83 0.27 1.55
N HIS A 146 3.94 -1.05 1.66
CA HIS A 146 3.94 -1.95 0.50
C HIS A 146 3.17 -3.23 0.79
N TRP A 147 2.59 -3.79 -0.26
CA TRP A 147 2.00 -5.11 -0.23
C TRP A 147 3.08 -6.19 -0.22
N SER A 148 2.86 -7.26 0.55
CA SER A 148 3.73 -8.43 0.50
C SER A 148 3.82 -8.99 -0.91
N VAL A 149 5.02 -9.42 -1.32
CA VAL A 149 5.24 -10.11 -2.60
C VAL A 149 4.62 -11.52 -2.58
N ARG A 150 4.52 -12.09 -1.38
CA ARG A 150 4.03 -13.44 -1.12
C ARG A 150 2.67 -13.41 -0.45
N CYS A 151 1.83 -14.40 -0.75
CA CYS A 151 0.56 -14.61 -0.07
C CYS A 151 0.77 -15.09 1.37
N LYS A 152 -0.25 -14.94 2.22
CA LYS A 152 -0.25 -15.32 3.64
C LYS A 152 0.09 -16.81 3.85
N LYS A 153 -0.31 -17.71 2.93
CA LYS A 153 0.10 -19.14 2.93
C LYS A 153 1.61 -19.29 2.83
N CYS A 154 2.22 -18.73 1.78
CA CYS A 154 3.67 -18.80 1.56
C CYS A 154 4.45 -18.10 2.69
N VAL A 155 3.98 -16.94 3.17
CA VAL A 155 4.59 -16.26 4.32
C VAL A 155 4.54 -17.15 5.57
N SER A 156 3.42 -17.81 5.85
CA SER A 156 3.29 -18.72 6.99
C SER A 156 4.22 -19.93 6.86
N ALA A 157 4.27 -20.56 5.69
CA ALA A 157 5.15 -21.70 5.40
C ALA A 157 6.64 -21.31 5.56
N ALA A 158 7.04 -20.15 5.03
CA ALA A 158 8.40 -19.64 5.18
C ALA A 158 8.74 -19.32 6.65
N ASN A 159 7.80 -18.72 7.39
CA ASN A 159 7.98 -18.47 8.83
C ASN A 159 8.11 -19.77 9.62
N TYR A 160 7.38 -20.82 9.26
CA TYR A 160 7.52 -22.13 9.88
C TYR A 160 8.93 -22.69 9.63
N LYS A 161 9.39 -22.71 8.38
CA LYS A 161 10.76 -23.14 8.00
C LYS A 161 11.84 -22.34 8.74
N GLY A 162 11.71 -21.01 8.82
CA GLY A 162 12.66 -20.15 9.55
C GLY A 162 12.65 -20.35 11.07
N THR A 163 11.53 -20.81 11.63
CA THR A 163 11.47 -21.19 13.07
C THR A 163 12.19 -22.51 13.31
N VAL A 164 12.03 -23.48 12.41
CA VAL A 164 12.74 -24.77 12.46
C VAL A 164 14.26 -24.58 12.30
N ASN A 165 14.68 -23.63 11.46
CA ASN A 165 16.10 -23.34 11.24
C ASN A 165 16.71 -22.36 12.26
N GLY A 166 16.01 -22.01 13.34
CA GLY A 166 16.56 -21.24 14.47
C GLY A 166 16.86 -19.76 14.22
N THR A 167 16.50 -19.19 13.06
CA THR A 167 16.84 -17.79 12.72
C THR A 167 15.85 -16.75 13.23
N ASN A 168 14.75 -17.16 13.88
CA ASN A 168 13.65 -16.27 14.26
C ASN A 168 13.33 -16.30 15.76
N ASN A 169 14.16 -15.64 16.57
CA ASN A 169 14.00 -15.50 18.03
C ASN A 169 12.71 -14.76 18.46
N TYR A 170 11.97 -14.13 17.53
CA TYR A 170 10.75 -13.38 17.85
C TYR A 170 9.63 -14.25 18.45
N LYS A 171 9.49 -15.50 17.99
CA LYS A 171 8.46 -16.43 18.52
C LYS A 171 8.75 -16.90 19.95
N GLY A 172 10.00 -16.84 20.39
CA GLY A 172 10.40 -17.12 21.77
C GLY A 172 10.20 -15.93 22.72
N SER A 173 9.96 -14.72 22.19
CA SER A 173 9.84 -13.51 23.01
C SER A 173 8.62 -13.56 23.93
N GLU A 174 8.77 -13.03 25.14
CA GLU A 174 7.70 -13.01 26.14
C GLU A 174 6.47 -12.22 25.66
N ARG A 175 6.71 -11.16 24.88
CA ARG A 175 5.65 -10.39 24.22
C ARG A 175 4.82 -11.27 23.27
N TYR A 176 5.48 -12.10 22.45
CA TYR A 176 4.78 -12.99 21.52
C TYR A 176 3.94 -14.04 22.25
N LYS A 177 4.48 -14.63 23.32
CA LYS A 177 3.75 -15.58 24.17
C LYS A 177 2.49 -14.95 24.75
N LYS A 178 2.59 -13.73 25.32
CA LYS A 178 1.44 -13.00 25.87
C LYS A 178 0.36 -12.72 24.82
N LEU A 179 0.74 -12.22 23.65
CA LEU A 179 -0.20 -11.95 22.56
C LEU A 179 -0.89 -13.22 22.05
N THR A 180 -0.15 -14.32 21.95
CA THR A 180 -0.70 -15.61 21.51
C THR A 180 -1.64 -16.20 22.56
N ALA A 181 -1.30 -16.08 23.85
CA ALA A 181 -2.17 -16.49 24.95
C ALA A 181 -3.48 -15.67 24.98
N GLN A 182 -3.41 -14.35 24.81
CA GLN A 182 -4.59 -13.48 24.73
C GLN A 182 -5.48 -13.84 23.54
N SER A 183 -4.90 -14.04 22.36
CA SER A 183 -5.64 -14.45 21.16
C SER A 183 -6.33 -15.81 21.36
N ARG A 184 -5.61 -16.80 21.91
CA ARG A 184 -6.18 -18.12 22.24
C ARG A 184 -7.31 -18.01 23.25
N LYS A 185 -7.16 -17.19 24.30
CA LYS A 185 -8.21 -16.95 25.31
C LYS A 185 -9.47 -16.37 24.65
N ARG A 186 -9.32 -15.36 23.79
CA ARG A 186 -10.46 -14.77 23.07
C ARG A 186 -11.21 -15.80 22.22
N LEU A 187 -10.52 -16.64 21.48
CA LEU A 187 -11.13 -17.71 20.68
C LEU A 187 -11.84 -18.75 21.55
N GLN A 188 -11.22 -19.10 22.69
CA GLN A 188 -11.84 -19.98 23.68
C GLN A 188 -13.12 -19.37 24.23
N ASP A 189 -13.10 -18.13 24.71
CA ASP A 189 -14.25 -17.44 25.31
C ASP A 189 -15.44 -17.39 24.33
N LEU A 190 -15.17 -17.09 23.05
CA LEU A 190 -16.17 -17.11 21.97
C LEU A 190 -16.82 -18.49 21.81
N SER A 191 -16.02 -19.56 21.80
CA SER A 191 -16.52 -20.93 21.61
C SER A 191 -17.23 -21.50 22.84
N VAL A 192 -16.78 -21.17 24.06
CA VAL A 192 -17.33 -21.73 25.31
C VAL A 192 -18.78 -21.34 25.48
N SER A 193 -19.14 -20.09 25.18
CA SER A 193 -20.53 -19.62 25.25
C SER A 193 -21.51 -20.40 24.37
N ARG A 194 -21.00 -21.07 23.32
CA ARG A 194 -21.78 -21.83 22.34
C ARG A 194 -21.54 -23.34 22.45
N ALA A 195 -20.72 -23.79 23.40
CA ALA A 195 -20.33 -25.18 23.52
C ALA A 195 -21.39 -25.99 24.29
N THR A 196 -22.29 -26.66 23.57
CA THR A 196 -23.33 -27.52 24.15
C THR A 196 -22.89 -28.96 24.37
N ARG A 197 -21.79 -29.40 23.72
CA ARG A 197 -21.28 -30.79 23.74
C ARG A 197 -19.95 -30.91 24.49
N SER A 198 -19.77 -30.10 25.52
CA SER A 198 -18.59 -30.19 26.39
C SER A 198 -18.60 -31.51 27.16
N GLY A 199 -17.47 -32.23 27.21
CA GLY A 199 -17.33 -33.50 27.93
C GLY A 199 -17.93 -34.75 27.24
N GLN A 200 -18.72 -34.59 26.17
CA GLN A 200 -19.27 -35.73 25.43
C GLN A 200 -18.20 -36.47 24.60
N ASP A 201 -18.42 -37.75 24.32
CA ASP A 201 -17.56 -38.57 23.47
C ASP A 201 -17.53 -38.08 22.01
N TRP A 202 -16.40 -38.33 21.34
CA TRP A 202 -16.19 -37.95 19.94
C TRP A 202 -16.83 -38.98 19.01
N THR A 203 -17.68 -38.50 18.11
CA THR A 203 -18.40 -39.34 17.13
C THR A 203 -17.68 -39.36 15.78
N GLU A 204 -18.03 -40.30 14.91
CA GLU A 204 -17.52 -40.36 13.53
C GLU A 204 -17.80 -39.06 12.75
N HIS A 205 -18.99 -38.50 12.92
CA HIS A 205 -19.33 -37.20 12.34
C HIS A 205 -18.40 -36.08 12.82
N ASP A 206 -18.01 -36.10 14.10
CA ASP A 206 -17.06 -35.11 14.62
C ASP A 206 -15.72 -35.23 13.87
N PHE A 207 -15.24 -36.46 13.64
CA PHE A 207 -13.97 -36.69 12.92
C PHE A 207 -14.01 -36.20 11.47
N GLN A 208 -15.14 -36.37 10.76
CA GLN A 208 -15.31 -35.83 9.41
C GLN A 208 -15.14 -34.30 9.39
N VAL A 209 -15.77 -33.58 10.33
CA VAL A 209 -15.61 -32.12 10.46
C VAL A 209 -14.19 -31.73 10.87
N LEU A 210 -13.53 -32.52 11.73
CA LEU A 210 -12.16 -32.25 12.13
C LEU A 210 -11.14 -32.45 10.99
N GLN A 211 -11.42 -33.35 10.04
CA GLN A 211 -10.57 -33.60 8.87
C GLN A 211 -10.71 -32.54 7.79
N ASP A 212 -11.82 -31.81 7.77
CA ASP A 212 -12.09 -30.75 6.78
C ASP A 212 -10.98 -29.67 6.82
N PRO A 213 -10.16 -29.55 5.76
CA PRO A 213 -9.05 -28.60 5.73
C PRO A 213 -9.50 -27.15 5.53
N ASP A 214 -10.73 -26.92 5.07
CA ASP A 214 -11.24 -25.59 4.76
C ASP A 214 -11.73 -24.86 6.02
N LEU A 215 -12.05 -25.60 7.08
CA LEU A 215 -12.50 -25.03 8.35
C LEU A 215 -11.34 -24.66 9.28
N THR A 216 -11.41 -23.46 9.85
CA THR A 216 -10.56 -23.04 10.97
C THR A 216 -10.92 -23.82 12.24
N LEU A 217 -10.02 -23.87 13.21
CA LEU A 217 -10.30 -24.50 14.51
C LEU A 217 -11.51 -23.89 15.23
N LEU A 218 -11.74 -22.58 15.07
CA LEU A 218 -12.90 -21.92 15.65
C LEU A 218 -14.19 -22.35 14.94
N GLU A 219 -14.21 -22.39 13.60
CA GLU A 219 -15.39 -22.84 12.85
C GLU A 219 -15.70 -24.30 13.14
N LYS A 220 -14.68 -25.18 13.21
CA LYS A 220 -14.84 -26.57 13.66
C LYS A 220 -15.46 -26.62 15.06
N ALA A 221 -14.98 -25.81 15.99
CA ALA A 221 -15.52 -25.74 17.35
C ALA A 221 -16.98 -25.30 17.38
N LEU A 222 -17.33 -24.25 16.64
CA LEU A 222 -18.69 -23.74 16.53
C LEU A 222 -19.63 -24.77 15.87
N LYS A 223 -19.20 -25.40 14.77
CA LYS A 223 -19.99 -26.40 14.03
C LYS A 223 -20.26 -27.65 14.88
N LEU A 224 -19.28 -28.06 15.70
CA LEU A 224 -19.41 -29.22 16.57
C LEU A 224 -20.07 -28.92 17.93
N GLY A 225 -20.33 -27.64 18.24
CA GLY A 225 -20.81 -27.24 19.57
C GLY A 225 -19.82 -27.57 20.68
N ARG A 226 -18.52 -27.47 20.42
CA ARG A 226 -17.44 -27.76 21.40
C ARG A 226 -16.56 -26.53 21.61
N SER A 227 -15.74 -26.56 22.67
CA SER A 227 -14.80 -25.47 22.92
C SER A 227 -13.59 -25.54 21.99
N TYR A 228 -13.03 -24.37 21.67
CA TYR A 228 -11.87 -24.20 20.81
C TYR A 228 -10.68 -25.06 21.25
N ASN A 229 -10.36 -25.07 22.55
CA ASN A 229 -9.25 -25.86 23.09
C ASN A 229 -9.49 -27.37 22.94
N ALA A 230 -10.72 -27.85 23.14
CA ALA A 230 -11.04 -29.27 22.98
C ALA A 230 -10.80 -29.71 21.53
N VAL A 231 -11.26 -28.92 20.56
CA VAL A 231 -11.04 -29.15 19.13
C VAL A 231 -9.56 -29.04 18.77
N ALA A 232 -8.86 -28.01 19.24
CA ALA A 232 -7.44 -27.81 18.96
C ALA A 232 -6.58 -28.99 19.45
N ILE A 233 -6.82 -29.47 20.67
CA ILE A 233 -6.12 -30.65 21.23
C ILE A 233 -6.45 -31.89 20.42
N LYS A 234 -7.74 -32.10 20.08
CA LYS A 234 -8.15 -33.29 19.33
C LYS A 234 -7.56 -33.32 17.91
N CYS A 235 -7.62 -32.21 17.17
CA CYS A 235 -6.95 -32.07 15.87
C CYS A 235 -5.46 -32.34 15.98
N SER A 236 -4.79 -31.74 16.97
CA SER A 236 -3.34 -31.93 17.15
C SER A 236 -2.97 -33.38 17.41
N ARG A 237 -3.73 -34.10 18.25
CA ARG A 237 -3.46 -35.52 18.56
C ARG A 237 -3.67 -36.43 17.36
N GLN A 238 -4.61 -36.08 16.49
CA GLN A 238 -4.94 -36.86 15.29
C GLN A 238 -4.14 -36.44 14.05
N GLY A 239 -3.26 -35.44 14.18
CA GLY A 239 -2.50 -34.91 13.05
C GLY A 239 -3.34 -34.15 12.02
N TYR A 240 -4.58 -33.78 12.35
CA TYR A 240 -5.44 -33.04 11.45
C TYR A 240 -4.98 -31.61 11.29
N LYS A 241 -4.88 -31.18 10.03
CA LYS A 241 -4.52 -29.81 9.68
C LYS A 241 -5.77 -28.93 9.78
N SER A 242 -5.56 -27.66 10.10
CA SER A 242 -6.63 -26.67 10.19
C SER A 242 -6.26 -25.42 9.42
N HIS A 243 -7.30 -24.71 8.99
CA HIS A 243 -7.19 -23.57 8.11
C HIS A 243 -6.41 -22.39 8.73
N VAL A 244 -5.60 -21.68 7.93
CA VAL A 244 -4.95 -20.41 8.31
C VAL A 244 -5.83 -19.23 7.86
N GLY A 245 -7.02 -19.08 8.44
CA GLY A 245 -7.90 -17.90 8.35
C GLY A 245 -8.52 -17.44 7.00
N LEU A 246 -8.09 -17.91 5.82
CA LEU A 246 -8.56 -17.46 4.48
C LEU A 246 -8.97 -18.55 3.45
N GLY A 247 -9.31 -19.79 3.82
CA GLY A 247 -9.55 -20.89 2.88
C GLY A 247 -8.33 -21.44 2.10
N SER A 248 -8.54 -22.42 1.23
CA SER A 248 -7.49 -22.93 0.34
C SER A 248 -7.17 -21.91 -0.75
N ALA A 249 -5.90 -21.49 -0.84
CA ALA A 249 -5.45 -20.58 -1.90
C ALA A 249 -5.73 -21.12 -3.30
N GLU A 250 -5.70 -22.44 -3.47
CA GLU A 250 -6.03 -23.11 -4.74
C GLU A 250 -7.51 -22.96 -5.12
N LYS A 251 -8.42 -22.98 -4.14
CA LYS A 251 -9.86 -22.78 -4.36
C LYS A 251 -10.21 -21.31 -4.60
N ASP A 252 -9.47 -20.41 -3.97
CA ASP A 252 -9.62 -18.96 -4.11
C ASP A 252 -8.79 -18.37 -5.27
N GLN A 253 -8.26 -19.23 -6.15
CA GLN A 253 -7.51 -18.75 -7.30
C GLN A 253 -8.45 -18.05 -8.27
N TRP A 254 -8.05 -16.85 -8.68
CA TRP A 254 -8.72 -16.12 -9.74
C TRP A 254 -8.11 -16.51 -11.08
N TYR A 255 -8.97 -16.57 -12.10
CA TYR A 255 -8.57 -16.78 -13.49
C TYR A 255 -8.86 -15.50 -14.27
N ILE A 256 -7.96 -15.16 -15.18
CA ILE A 256 -8.19 -14.07 -16.12
C ILE A 256 -8.73 -14.72 -17.37
N ASP A 257 -10.04 -14.58 -17.60
CA ASP A 257 -10.63 -14.99 -18.86
C ASP A 257 -10.03 -14.14 -19.97
N ASN A 258 -9.32 -14.78 -20.89
CA ASN A 258 -8.82 -14.12 -22.07
C ASN A 258 -9.93 -14.17 -23.14
N PRO A 259 -10.61 -13.06 -23.45
CA PRO A 259 -11.67 -13.08 -24.45
C PRO A 259 -11.17 -13.43 -25.86
N ASN A 260 -9.85 -13.44 -26.08
CA ASN A 260 -9.24 -13.81 -27.36
C ASN A 260 -8.86 -15.30 -27.47
N THR A 261 -8.99 -16.10 -26.41
CA THR A 261 -8.84 -17.56 -26.51
C THR A 261 -10.15 -18.15 -27.04
N LYS A 262 -10.11 -18.61 -28.30
CA LYS A 262 -11.24 -19.12 -29.11
C LYS A 262 -11.83 -20.46 -28.63
N GLU A 263 -11.98 -20.67 -27.33
CA GLU A 263 -12.58 -21.92 -26.79
C GLU A 263 -14.11 -21.81 -26.57
N TYR A 264 -14.70 -20.63 -26.74
CA TYR A 264 -16.16 -20.42 -26.61
C TYR A 264 -16.94 -20.46 -27.95
N MET A 265 -16.42 -21.16 -28.97
CA MET A 265 -17.12 -21.36 -30.27
C MET A 265 -17.48 -22.84 -30.55
N LEU A 266 -17.88 -23.60 -29.53
CA LEU A 266 -18.55 -24.90 -29.72
C LEU A 266 -19.77 -25.00 -28.79
#